data_AF-A0A0K2WMK7-F1
#
_entry.id   AF-A0A0K2WMK7-F1
#
_cell.length_a   1.000
_cell.length_b   1.000
_cell.length_c   1.000
_cell.angle_alpha   90.00
_cell.angle_beta   90.00
_cell.angle_gamma   90.00
#
_symmetry.space_group_name_H-M   'P 1'
#
loop_
_entity.id
_entity.type
_entity.pdbx_description
1 polymer ?
#
loop_
_entity_poly.entity_id
_entity_poly.type
_entity_poly.pdbx_seq_one_letter_code
_entity_poly.pdbx_strand_id
1 'polypeptide(L)' 'GHTLVWHAQTPRWFFDGASRESLLARVREHMKTMFDRYADSVIAWDVVNE' A
#
# COMPACT_ATOMS: atom_id res chain seq x y z
N GLY A 1 8.00 -6.42 -7.29
CA GLY A 1 7.72 -5.95 -5.94
C GLY A 1 6.52 -6.69 -5.42
N HIS A 2 6.62 -7.32 -4.27
CA HIS A 2 5.57 -8.15 -3.68
C HIS A 2 5.44 -7.76 -2.21
N THR A 3 4.36 -7.10 -1.76
CA THR A 3 3.15 -6.60 -2.45
C THR A 3 2.80 -5.21 -1.87
N LEU A 4 1.92 -4.45 -2.52
CA LEU A 4 1.49 -3.12 -2.02
C LEU A 4 0.29 -3.16 -1.07
N VAL A 5 -0.62 -4.12 -1.24
CA VAL A 5 -1.80 -4.27 -0.39
C VAL A 5 -2.02 -5.74 -0.12
N TRP A 6 -2.08 -6.11 1.16
CA TRP A 6 -2.33 -7.49 1.59
C TRP A 6 -3.05 -7.52 2.94
N HIS A 7 -3.92 -8.50 3.14
CA HIS A 7 -4.59 -8.70 4.43
C HIS A 7 -3.61 -9.14 5.53
N ALA A 8 -2.52 -9.82 5.16
CA ALA A 8 -1.48 -10.26 6.08
C ALA A 8 -0.37 -9.21 6.20
N GLN A 9 0.27 -9.16 7.38
CA GLN A 9 1.44 -8.31 7.66
C GLN A 9 1.21 -6.80 7.46
N THR A 10 -0.04 -6.34 7.42
CA THR A 10 -0.38 -4.92 7.45
C THR A 10 -0.37 -4.40 8.89
N PRO A 11 0.38 -3.32 9.20
CA PRO A 11 0.50 -2.82 10.56
C PRO A 11 -0.84 -2.26 11.09
N ARG A 12 -1.10 -2.49 12.39
CA ARG A 12 -2.39 -2.17 13.02
C ARG A 12 -2.85 -0.71 12.86
N TRP A 13 -1.91 0.24 12.93
CA TRP A 13 -2.19 1.67 12.78
C TRP A 13 -2.92 2.01 11.48
N PHE A 14 -2.74 1.18 10.44
CA PHE A 14 -3.32 1.40 9.13
C PHE A 14 -4.85 1.42 9.17
N PHE A 15 -5.46 0.69 10.09
CA PHE A 15 -6.92 0.59 10.26
C PHE A 15 -7.44 1.39 11.46
N ASP A 16 -6.58 1.77 12.40
CA ASP A 16 -6.99 2.46 13.62
C ASP A 16 -7.65 3.82 13.29
N GLY A 17 -8.87 4.00 13.79
CA GLY A 17 -9.67 5.23 13.65
C GLY A 17 -10.04 5.59 12.21
N ALA A 18 -9.93 4.67 11.26
CA ALA A 18 -10.09 4.98 9.85
C ALA A 18 -11.58 5.02 9.42
N SER A 19 -12.00 6.13 8.80
CA SER A 19 -13.14 6.12 7.88
C SER A 19 -12.75 5.51 6.54
N ARG A 20 -13.74 5.14 5.72
CA ARG A 20 -13.52 4.67 4.35
C ARG A 20 -12.64 5.62 3.55
N GLU A 21 -12.90 6.92 3.64
CA GLU A 21 -12.17 7.96 2.92
C GLU A 21 -10.72 8.03 3.39
N SER A 22 -10.50 7.99 4.71
CA SER A 22 -9.14 8.03 5.26
C SER A 22 -8.33 6.77 4.95
N LEU A 23 -8.97 5.59 4.93
CA LEU A 23 -8.31 4.33 4.58
C LEU A 23 -7.90 4.33 3.10
N LEU A 24 -8.79 4.77 2.21
CA LEU A 24 -8.48 4.93 0.78
C LEU A 24 -7.37 5.96 0.55
N ALA A 25 -7.32 7.04 1.33
CA ALA A 25 -6.22 8.00 1.28
C ALA A 25 -4.88 7.37 1.72
N ARG A 26 -4.87 6.60 2.82
CA ARG A 26 -3.69 5.85 3.30
C ARG A 26 -3.17 4.88 2.25
N VAL A 27 -4.04 4.13 1.58
CA VAL A 27 -3.66 3.22 0.48
C VAL A 27 -3.01 3.98 -0.67
N ARG A 28 -3.63 5.08 -1.14
CA ARG A 28 -3.06 5.88 -2.23
C ARG A 28 -1.68 6.44 -1.88
N GLU A 29 -1.53 6.97 -0.67
CA GLU A 29 -0.26 7.52 -0.20
C GLU A 29 0.83 6.45 -0.10
N HIS A 30 0.49 5.27 0.43
CA HIS A 30 1.39 4.12 0.50
C HIS A 30 1.86 3.70 -0.90
N MET A 31 0.92 3.50 -1.83
CA MET A 31 1.22 3.10 -3.20
C MET A 31 2.11 4.14 -3.89
N LYS A 32 1.76 5.43 -3.80
CA LYS A 32 2.55 6.53 -4.37
C LYS A 32 3.96 6.55 -3.81
N THR A 33 4.11 6.46 -2.50
CA THR A 33 5.43 6.45 -1.84
C THR A 33 6.31 5.30 -2.32
N MET A 34 5.73 4.10 -2.48
CA MET A 34 6.46 2.92 -2.94
C MET A 34 6.83 3.01 -4.42
N PHE A 35 5.91 3.46 -5.28
CA PHE A 35 6.19 3.68 -6.69
C PHE A 35 7.26 4.74 -6.90
N ASP A 36 7.13 5.92 -6.28
CA ASP A 36 8.09 7.01 -6.43
C ASP A 36 9.50 6.59 -5.99
N ARG A 37 9.60 5.78 -4.93
CA ARG A 37 10.89 5.33 -4.40
C ARG A 37 11.58 4.28 -5.27
N TYR A 38 10.80 3.40 -5.91
CA TYR A 38 11.34 2.20 -6.56
C TYR A 38 11.00 2.08 -8.05
N ALA A 39 10.51 3.17 -8.68
CA ALA A 39 10.08 3.20 -10.08
C ALA A 39 11.13 2.61 -11.04
N ASP A 40 12.41 2.96 -10.85
CA ASP A 40 13.49 2.51 -11.74
C ASP A 40 14.08 1.14 -11.37
N SER A 41 13.73 0.62 -10.19
CA SER A 41 14.32 -0.61 -9.64
C SER A 41 13.39 -1.82 -9.75
N VAL A 42 12.09 -1.60 -9.95
CA VAL A 42 11.08 -2.66 -9.91
C VAL A 42 10.22 -2.63 -11.17
N ILE A 43 10.41 -3.62 -12.04
CA ILE A 43 9.74 -3.71 -13.34
C ILE A 43 8.27 -4.17 -13.28
N ALA A 44 7.85 -4.79 -12.17
CA ALA A 44 6.50 -5.30 -11.98
C ALA A 44 6.13 -5.34 -10.49
N TRP A 45 4.85 -5.11 -10.16
CA TRP A 45 4.32 -5.09 -8.80
C TRP A 45 3.06 -5.94 -8.67
N ASP A 46 2.98 -6.72 -7.59
CA ASP A 46 1.73 -7.28 -7.10
C ASP A 46 0.98 -6.17 -6.35
N VAL A 47 0.08 -5.48 -7.05
CA VAL A 47 -0.62 -4.29 -6.52
C VAL A 47 -1.55 -4.66 -5.37
N VAL A 48 -2.26 -5.77 -5.49
CA VAL A 48 -3.05 -6.38 -4.41
C VAL A 48 -2.70 -7.84 -4.39
N ASN A 49 -2.39 -8.36 -3.21
CA ASN A 49 -2.22 -9.77 -2.96
C ASN A 49 -3.32 -10.22 -2.01
N GLU A 50 -3.96 -11.34 -2.36
CA GLU A 50 -4.98 -12.04 -1.57
C GLU A 50 -5.92 -11.09 -0.79
#